data_AF-A0A951H4K6-F1
#
_entry.id   AF-A0A951H4K6-F1
#
_cell.length_a   1.000
_cell.length_b   1.000
_cell.length_c   1.000
_cell.angle_alpha   90.00
_cell.angle_beta   90.00
_cell.angle_gamma   90.00
#
_symmetry.space_group_name_H-M   'P 1'
#
loop_
_entity.id
_entity.type
_entity.pdbx_description
1 polymer ?
#
loop_
_entity_poly.entity_id
_entity_poly.type
_entity_poly.pdbx_seq_one_letter_code
_entity_poly.pdbx_strand_id
1 'polypeptide(L)'
;MHDSIEFDKVNEAIVRFVAHDWTKALEQQITESYGPEIAAQVKFVHNEAMSCPVDWRQANMNSALAILADFLATRFPQLSPEAKTCLNYAYIMTWK
;
A
#
# COMPACT_ATOMS: atom_id res chain seq x y z
N MET A 1 -7.67 19.43 -17.02
CA MET A 1 -7.38 18.10 -17.58
C MET A 1 -7.49 17.15 -16.41
N HIS A 2 -8.35 16.13 -16.50
CA HIS A 2 -8.45 15.13 -15.44
C HIS A 2 -7.23 14.21 -15.59
N ASP A 3 -6.17 14.53 -14.87
CA ASP A 3 -5.00 13.67 -14.74
C ASP A 3 -5.46 12.37 -14.12
N SER A 4 -5.64 11.37 -14.98
CA SER A 4 -5.90 10.01 -14.56
C SER A 4 -4.61 9.55 -13.94
N ILE A 5 -4.58 9.46 -12.61
CA ILE A 5 -3.44 8.94 -11.85
C ILE A 5 -2.95 7.68 -12.57
N GLU A 6 -1.67 7.68 -12.97
CA GLU A 6 -1.06 6.55 -13.66
C GLU A 6 -0.83 5.42 -12.65
N PHE A 7 -1.87 4.63 -12.41
CA PHE A 7 -1.82 3.53 -11.44
C PHE A 7 -0.74 2.50 -11.76
N ASP A 8 -0.29 2.40 -13.01
CA ASP A 8 0.88 1.60 -13.38
C ASP A 8 2.14 2.05 -12.63
N LYS A 9 2.38 3.37 -12.53
CA LYS A 9 3.52 3.93 -11.78
C LYS A 9 3.33 3.78 -10.27
N VAL A 10 2.09 3.87 -9.79
CA VAL A 10 1.75 3.61 -8.38
C VAL A 10 2.04 2.15 -8.02
N ASN A 11 1.61 1.20 -8.86
CA ASN A 11 1.88 -0.23 -8.70
C ASN A 11 3.38 -0.52 -8.70
N GLU A 12 4.12 0.02 -9.67
CA GLU A 12 5.57 -0.14 -9.73
C GLU A 12 6.26 0.40 -8.48
N ALA A 13 5.88 1.60 -8.04
CA ALA A 13 6.44 2.22 -6.84
C ALA A 13 6.12 1.40 -5.58
N ILE A 14 4.89 0.89 -5.43
CA ILE A 14 4.52 0.04 -4.29
C ILE A 14 5.37 -1.24 -4.27
N VAL A 15 5.45 -1.94 -5.39
CA VAL A 15 6.22 -3.20 -5.48
C VAL A 15 7.70 -2.98 -5.19
N ARG A 16 8.26 -1.86 -5.66
CA ARG A 16 9.69 -1.56 -5.56
C ARG A 16 10.11 -1.02 -4.20
N PHE A 17 9.24 -0.28 -3.52
CA PHE A 17 9.61 0.51 -2.34
C PHE A 17 8.80 0.15 -1.08
N VAL A 18 7.56 -0.29 -1.21
CA VAL A 18 6.60 -0.45 -0.10
C VAL A 18 6.49 -1.92 0.34
N ALA A 19 7.64 -2.57 0.51
CA ALA A 19 7.74 -3.88 1.17
C ALA A 19 8.07 -3.75 2.67
N HIS A 20 8.41 -2.54 3.13
CA HIS A 20 8.87 -2.23 4.48
C HIS A 20 8.20 -0.94 5.00
N ASP A 21 8.42 -0.60 6.28
CA ASP A 21 7.85 0.59 6.92
C ASP A 21 8.08 1.88 6.11
N TRP A 22 7.05 2.73 6.07
CA TRP A 22 7.12 4.03 5.43
C TRP A 22 8.08 4.97 6.17
N THR A 23 9.18 5.36 5.53
CA THR A 23 10.14 6.33 6.06
C THR A 23 10.19 7.61 5.23
N LYS A 24 10.66 8.71 5.82
CA LYS A 24 10.88 9.97 5.08
C LYS A 24 11.86 9.80 3.91
N ALA A 25 12.87 8.94 4.07
CA ALA A 25 13.82 8.63 3.00
C ALA A 25 13.16 7.89 1.83
N LEU A 26 12.20 6.99 2.12
CA LEU A 26 11.40 6.30 1.11
C LEU A 26 10.53 7.28 0.32
N GLU A 27 9.80 8.15 1.03
CA GLU A 27 8.95 9.17 0.42
C GLU A 27 9.74 10.09 -0.51
N GLN A 28 10.95 10.48 -0.10
CA GLN A 28 11.83 11.28 -0.92
C GLN A 28 12.31 10.53 -2.18
N GLN A 29 12.72 9.26 -2.05
CA GLN A 29 13.14 8.45 -3.21
C GLN A 29 12.02 8.27 -4.24
N ILE A 30 10.78 8.02 -3.78
CA ILE A 30 9.63 7.87 -4.67
C ILE A 30 9.32 9.21 -5.35
N THR A 31 9.37 10.32 -4.59
CA THR A 31 9.16 11.68 -5.13
C THR A 31 10.19 12.03 -6.21
N GLU A 32 11.46 11.71 -5.98
CA GLU A 32 12.54 11.95 -6.95
C GLU A 32 12.42 11.07 -8.20
N SER A 33 11.92 9.84 -8.06
CA SER A 33 11.84 8.86 -9.16
C SER A 33 10.57 8.97 -10.01
N TYR A 34 9.42 9.23 -9.39
CA TYR A 34 8.09 9.20 -10.04
C TYR A 34 7.33 10.52 -9.94
N GLY A 35 7.83 11.48 -9.16
CA GLY A 35 7.19 12.77 -8.93
C GLY A 35 6.29 12.82 -7.69
N PRO A 36 5.92 14.03 -7.25
CA PRO A 36 5.19 14.25 -6.00
C PRO A 36 3.76 13.68 -6.01
N GLU A 37 3.10 13.64 -7.16
CA GLU A 37 1.73 13.11 -7.28
C GLU A 37 1.68 11.60 -7.05
N ILE A 38 2.58 10.86 -7.69
CA ILE A 38 2.70 9.41 -7.49
C ILE A 38 3.12 9.11 -6.04
N ALA A 39 4.08 9.86 -5.49
CA ALA A 39 4.48 9.70 -4.09
C ALA A 39 3.32 9.92 -3.12
N ALA A 40 2.50 10.95 -3.34
CA ALA A 40 1.30 11.21 -2.54
C ALA A 40 0.29 10.07 -2.64
N GLN A 41 0.09 9.52 -3.84
CA GLN A 41 -0.85 8.41 -4.04
C GLN A 41 -0.36 7.12 -3.39
N VAL A 42 0.92 6.77 -3.53
CA VAL A 42 1.52 5.59 -2.88
C VAL A 42 1.38 5.72 -1.36
N LYS A 43 1.67 6.91 -0.81
CA LYS A 43 1.51 7.20 0.62
C LYS A 43 0.06 7.05 1.07
N PHE A 44 -0.88 7.54 0.28
CA PHE A 44 -2.31 7.41 0.56
C PHE A 44 -2.73 5.93 0.63
N VAL A 45 -2.36 5.13 -0.38
CA VAL A 45 -2.65 3.69 -0.41
C VAL A 45 -2.04 2.98 0.81
N HIS A 46 -0.78 3.27 1.13
CA HIS A 46 -0.10 2.71 2.29
C HIS A 46 -0.83 3.04 3.60
N ASN A 47 -1.19 4.31 3.82
CA ASN A 47 -1.88 4.74 5.03
C ASN A 47 -3.28 4.12 5.17
N GLU A 48 -4.01 3.99 4.06
CA GLU A 48 -5.31 3.32 4.04
C GLU A 48 -5.18 1.82 4.36
N ALA A 49 -4.14 1.16 3.84
CA ALA A 49 -3.82 -0.23 4.17
C ALA A 49 -3.53 -0.40 5.68
N MET A 50 -2.74 0.51 6.26
CA MET A 50 -2.45 0.50 7.71
C MET A 50 -3.68 0.84 8.56
N SER A 51 -4.63 1.59 8.02
CA SER A 51 -5.88 1.95 8.69
C SER A 51 -6.98 0.91 8.51
N CYS A 52 -6.68 -0.24 7.89
CA CYS A 52 -7.64 -1.31 7.68
C CYS A 52 -8.27 -1.73 9.02
N PRO A 53 -9.61 -1.71 9.16
CA PRO A 53 -10.30 -2.01 10.40
C PRO A 53 -10.32 -3.53 10.64
N VAL A 54 -9.19 -4.06 11.09
CA VAL A 54 -9.08 -5.44 11.56
C VAL A 54 -9.58 -5.49 13.00
N ASP A 55 -10.52 -6.38 13.31
CA ASP A 55 -10.88 -6.68 14.70
C ASP A 55 -9.76 -7.51 15.34
N TRP A 56 -8.78 -6.82 15.89
CA TRP A 56 -7.59 -7.40 16.51
C TRP A 56 -7.87 -8.33 17.69
N ARG A 57 -9.05 -8.25 18.31
CA ARG A 57 -9.42 -9.16 19.42
C ARG A 57 -9.75 -10.56 18.92
N GLN A 58 -10.13 -10.69 17.66
CA GLN A 58 -10.57 -11.95 17.05
C GLN A 58 -9.67 -12.40 15.90
N ALA A 59 -8.93 -11.47 15.30
CA ALA A 59 -8.06 -11.75 14.18
C ALA A 59 -6.75 -12.42 14.61
N ASN A 60 -6.47 -13.57 14.01
CA ASN A 60 -5.11 -14.11 13.87
C ASN A 60 -4.47 -13.61 12.56
N MET A 61 -3.19 -13.93 12.34
CA MET A 61 -2.41 -13.46 11.18
C MET A 61 -3.13 -13.72 9.86
N ASN A 62 -3.61 -14.95 9.68
CA ASN A 62 -4.21 -15.38 8.43
C ASN A 62 -5.53 -14.66 8.18
N SER A 63 -6.36 -14.47 9.22
CA SER A 63 -7.60 -13.70 9.10
C SER A 63 -7.37 -12.21 8.88
N ALA A 64 -6.37 -11.60 9.53
CA ALA A 64 -6.03 -10.19 9.33
C ALA A 64 -5.54 -9.95 7.89
N LEU A 65 -4.73 -10.87 7.36
CA LEU A 65 -4.25 -10.81 5.98
C LEU A 65 -5.35 -10.99 4.94
N ALA A 66 -6.29 -11.90 5.19
CA ALA A 66 -7.44 -12.06 4.31
C ALA A 66 -8.32 -10.79 4.30
N ILE A 67 -8.60 -10.21 5.49
CA ILE A 67 -9.36 -8.95 5.60
C ILE A 67 -8.65 -7.81 4.88
N LEU A 68 -7.32 -7.67 5.04
CA LEU A 68 -6.55 -6.64 4.36
C LEU A 68 -6.52 -6.85 2.84
N ALA A 69 -6.37 -8.10 2.37
CA ALA A 69 -6.42 -8.42 0.95
C ALA A 69 -7.78 -8.03 0.32
N ASP A 70 -8.88 -8.40 0.99
CA ASP A 70 -10.24 -8.06 0.55
C ASP A 70 -10.49 -6.55 0.58
N PHE A 71 -10.00 -5.88 1.62
CA PHE A 71 -10.06 -4.42 1.76
C PHE A 71 -9.33 -3.73 0.60
N LEU A 72 -8.09 -4.14 0.31
CA LEU A 72 -7.31 -3.59 -0.80
C LEU A 72 -7.93 -3.89 -2.16
N ALA A 73 -8.50 -5.08 -2.34
CA ALA A 73 -9.20 -5.45 -3.58
C ALA A 73 -10.44 -4.57 -3.82
N THR A 74 -11.17 -4.23 -2.74
CA THR A 74 -12.41 -3.43 -2.81
C THR A 74 -12.12 -1.94 -2.94
N ARG A 75 -11.19 -1.42 -2.14
CA ARG A 75 -10.87 0.02 -2.06
C ARG A 75 -9.96 0.47 -3.20
N PHE A 76 -9.08 -0.41 -3.66
CA PHE A 76 -8.10 -0.13 -4.70
C PHE A 76 -8.09 -1.23 -5.79
N PRO A 77 -9.18 -1.37 -6.55
CA PRO A 77 -9.29 -2.41 -7.58
C PRO A 77 -8.23 -2.26 -8.68
N GLN A 78 -7.71 -1.04 -8.88
CA GLN A 78 -6.69 -0.67 -9.87
C GLN A 78 -5.27 -1.10 -9.45
N LEU A 79 -5.07 -1.55 -8.21
CA LEU A 79 -3.78 -2.11 -7.80
C LEU A 79 -3.58 -3.52 -8.38
N SER A 80 -2.36 -3.79 -8.83
CA SER A 80 -1.95 -5.11 -9.28
C SER A 80 -1.95 -6.11 -8.13
N PRO A 81 -2.10 -7.41 -8.41
CA PRO A 81 -1.97 -8.46 -7.40
C PRO A 81 -0.64 -8.35 -6.62
N GLU A 82 0.46 -8.08 -7.31
CA GLU A 82 1.80 -7.96 -6.70
C GLU A 82 1.86 -6.77 -5.73
N ALA A 83 1.33 -5.61 -6.11
CA ALA A 83 1.30 -4.43 -5.24
C ALA A 83 0.47 -4.69 -3.97
N LYS A 84 -0.67 -5.38 -4.10
CA LYS A 84 -1.49 -5.80 -2.94
C LYS A 84 -0.74 -6.76 -2.03
N THR A 85 0.00 -7.72 -2.60
CA THR A 85 0.84 -8.64 -1.84
C THR A 85 1.95 -7.92 -1.08
N CYS A 86 2.64 -6.95 -1.69
CA CYS A 86 3.66 -6.13 -1.01
C CYS A 86 3.08 -5.36 0.17
N LEU A 87 1.92 -4.74 0.02
CA LEU A 87 1.22 -4.03 1.09
C LEU A 87 0.81 -4.98 2.24
N ASN A 88 0.33 -6.19 1.90
CA ASN A 88 0.05 -7.21 2.90
C ASN A 88 1.30 -7.61 3.70
N TYR A 89 2.44 -7.79 3.04
CA TYR A 89 3.70 -8.12 3.74
C TYR A 89 4.20 -6.98 4.63
N ALA A 90 4.10 -5.73 4.16
CA ALA A 90 4.43 -4.56 4.95
C ALA A 90 3.64 -4.56 6.27
N TYR A 91 2.33 -4.84 6.20
CA TYR A 91 1.46 -4.93 7.38
C TYR A 91 1.89 -6.03 8.37
N ILE A 92 2.29 -7.21 7.89
CA ILE A 92 2.82 -8.30 8.76
C ILE A 92 4.06 -7.82 9.50
N MET A 93 4.96 -7.11 8.82
CA MET A 93 6.23 -6.65 9.40
C MET A 93 6.02 -5.57 10.47
N THR A 94 5.00 -4.73 10.30
CA THR A 94 4.61 -3.71 11.27
C THR A 94 3.79 -4.30 12.44
N TRP A 95 3.26 -5.52 12.30
CA TRP A 95 2.57 -6.24 13.37
C TRP A 95 3.58 -6.75 14.41
N LYS A 96 3.82 -5.92 15.43
CA LYS A 96 4.61 -6.23 16.64
C LYS A 96 3.90 -5.76 17.89
#